data_AF-X1C171-F1
#
_entry.id   AF-X1C171-F1
#
_cell.length_a   1.000
_cell.length_b   1.000
_cell.length_c   1.000
_cell.angle_alpha   90.00
_cell.angle_beta   90.00
_cell.angle_gamma   90.00
#
_symmetry.space_group_name_H-M   'P 1'
#
loop_
_entity.id
_entity.type
_entity.pdbx_description
1 polymer ?
#
loop_
_entity_poly.entity_id
_entity_poly.type
_entity_poly.pdbx_seq_one_letter_code
_entity_poly.pdbx_strand_id
1 'polypeptide(L)' 'IGYDRLVMLMCGQSSIRDVIAFPKTQKAACLLTEAPSETSKTQLDELYLKLKPMTK' A
#
# COMPACT_ATOMS: atom_id res chain seq x y z
N ILE A 1 -20.42 1.22 -8.19
CA ILE A 1 -19.87 2.42 -7.50
C ILE A 1 -18.86 1.94 -6.46
N GLY A 2 -17.74 2.63 -6.22
CA GLY A 2 -16.77 2.21 -5.20
C GLY A 2 -17.21 2.67 -3.80
N TYR A 3 -17.08 1.82 -2.79
CA TYR A 3 -17.54 2.13 -1.43
C TYR A 3 -16.83 3.36 -0.85
N ASP A 4 -15.50 3.44 -0.96
CA ASP A 4 -14.73 4.59 -0.48
C ASP A 4 -15.15 5.89 -1.17
N ARG A 5 -15.53 5.82 -2.45
CA ARG A 5 -16.05 6.99 -3.19
C ARG A 5 -17.44 7.39 -2.73
N LEU A 6 -18.31 6.43 -2.40
CA LEU A 6 -19.63 6.71 -1.83
C LEU A 6 -19.48 7.41 -0.48
N VAL A 7 -18.62 6.90 0.39
CA VAL A 7 -18.34 7.51 1.71
C VAL A 7 -17.71 8.90 1.55
N MET A 8 -16.76 9.07 0.62
CA MET A 8 -16.17 10.38 0.31
C MET A 8 -17.21 11.42 -0.10
N LEU A 9 -18.16 11.04 -0.96
CA LEU A 9 -19.26 11.91 -1.38
C LEU A 9 -20.21 12.22 -0.22
N MET A 10 -20.55 11.23 0.62
CA MET A 10 -21.39 11.43 1.81
C MET A 10 -20.72 12.35 2.84
N CYS A 11 -19.39 12.28 2.97
CA CYS A 11 -18.61 13.12 3.88
C CYS A 11 -18.16 14.45 3.26
N GLY A 12 -18.50 14.73 1.99
CA GLY A 12 -18.10 15.97 1.29
C GLY A 12 -16.58 16.15 1.16
N GLN A 13 -15.80 15.07 1.16
CA GLN A 13 -14.35 15.13 1.11
C GLN A 13 -13.83 15.21 -0.34
N SER A 14 -12.67 15.83 -0.53
CA SER A 14 -12.05 15.98 -1.86
C SER A 14 -11.14 14.81 -2.23
N SER A 15 -10.67 14.03 -1.24
CA SER A 15 -9.81 12.87 -1.45
C SER A 15 -10.37 11.62 -0.77
N ILE A 16 -10.25 10.47 -1.44
CA ILE A 16 -10.56 9.16 -0.83
C ILE A 16 -9.65 8.85 0.36
N ARG A 17 -8.48 9.51 0.45
CA ARG A 17 -7.54 9.32 1.57
C ARG A 17 -8.09 9.85 2.89
N ASP A 18 -9.05 10.78 2.83
CA ASP A 18 -9.61 11.43 4.01
C ASP A 18 -10.71 10.56 4.67
N VAL A 19 -11.19 9.53 3.96
CA VAL A 19 -12.17 8.56 4.46
C VAL A 19 -11.56 7.18 4.76
N ILE A 20 -10.25 7.03 4.59
CA ILE A 20 -9.51 5.79 4.85
C ILE A 20 -8.62 6.02 6.07
N ALA A 21 -8.74 5.16 7.09
CA ALA A 21 -7.98 5.31 8.34
C ALA A 21 -6.45 5.28 8.14
N PHE A 22 -5.95 4.43 7.23
CA PHE A 22 -4.53 4.28 6.92
C PHE A 22 -4.30 4.33 5.40
N PRO A 23 -4.34 5.53 4.78
CA PRO A 23 -4.22 5.65 3.35
C PRO A 23 -2.80 5.30 2.90
N LYS A 24 -2.67 4.63 1.76
CA LYS A 24 -1.37 4.51 1.08
C LYS A 24 -1.08 5.80 0.31
N THR A 25 0.20 6.08 0.11
CA THR A 25 0.69 7.18 -0.74
C THR A 25 0.52 6.83 -2.22
N GLN A 26 0.71 7.81 -3.11
CA GLN A 26 0.69 7.58 -4.57
C GLN A 26 1.78 6.59 -5.04
N LYS A 27 2.83 6.37 -4.23
CA LYS A 27 3.88 5.36 -4.46
C LYS A 27 3.55 4.00 -3.84
N ALA A 28 2.28 3.75 -3.48
CA ALA A 28 1.78 2.56 -2.78
C ALA A 28 2.41 2.29 -1.41
N ALA A 29 3.20 3.22 -0.86
CA ALA A 29 3.83 3.08 0.45
C ALA A 29 2.89 3.54 1.58
N CYS A 30 2.98 2.91 2.75
CA CYS A 30 2.33 3.31 3.99
C CYS A 30 3.37 3.88 4.95
N LEU A 31 3.26 5.18 5.23
CA LEU A 31 4.23 5.89 6.06
C LEU A 31 4.19 5.45 7.54
N LEU A 32 3.04 5.00 8.04
CA LEU A 32 2.89 4.57 9.44
C LEU A 32 3.58 3.24 9.75
N THR A 33 3.64 2.35 8.76
CA THR A 33 4.13 0.96 8.93
C THR A 33 5.42 0.68 8.16
N GLU A 34 5.97 1.69 7.49
CA GLU A 34 7.14 1.56 6.59
C GLU A 34 6.98 0.43 5.56
N ALA A 35 5.74 0.21 5.11
CA ALA A 35 5.42 -0.81 4.12
C ALA A 35 5.41 -0.21 2.70
N PRO A 36 5.89 -0.90 1.65
CA PRO A 36 6.51 -2.23 1.69
C PRO A 36 7.90 -2.19 2.31
N SER A 37 8.22 -3.23 3.11
CA SER A 37 9.52 -3.41 3.74
C SER A 37 10.30 -4.55 3.06
N GLU A 38 11.62 -4.58 3.27
CA GLU A 38 12.44 -5.70 2.81
C GLU A 38 12.06 -7.00 3.55
N THR A 39 12.03 -8.11 2.82
CA THR A 39 11.75 -9.44 3.37
C THR A 39 13.06 -10.18 3.69
N SER A 40 13.04 -11.12 4.64
CA SER A 40 14.25 -11.87 4.98
C SER A 40 14.60 -12.90 3.89
N LYS A 41 15.90 -13.23 3.78
CA LYS A 41 16.36 -14.29 2.87
C LYS A 41 15.72 -15.64 3.20
N THR A 42 15.53 -15.95 4.49
CA THR A 42 14.90 -17.19 4.93
C THR A 42 13.47 -17.34 4.41
N GLN A 43 12.67 -16.27 4.45
CA GLN A 43 11.30 -16.27 3.90
C GLN A 43 11.30 -16.49 2.38
N LEU A 44 12.24 -15.88 1.66
CA LEU A 44 12.38 -16.08 0.22
C LEU A 44 12.79 -17.51 -0.13
N ASP A 45 13.74 -18.09 0.62
CA ASP A 45 14.23 -19.44 0.41
C ASP A 45 13.14 -20.50 0.69
N GLU A 46 12.34 -20.31 1.76
CA GLU A 46 11.17 -21.16 2.07
C GLU A 46 10.12 -21.17 0.95
N LEU A 47 9.93 -20.03 0.29
CA LEU A 47 8.99 -19.87 -0.83
C LEU A 47 9.61 -20.21 -2.19
N TYR A 48 10.88 -20.63 -2.24
CA TYR A 48 11.66 -20.85 -3.47
C TYR A 48 11.68 -19.63 -4.42
N LEU A 49 11.66 -18.42 -3.85
CA LEU A 49 11.65 -17.14 -4.57
C LEU A 49 13.05 -16.53 -4.65
N LYS A 50 13.36 -15.87 -5.77
CA LYS A 50 14.58 -15.07 -5.94
C LYS A 50 14.20 -13.68 -6.42
N LEU A 51 14.68 -12.65 -5.72
CA LEU A 51 14.55 -11.27 -6.17
C LEU A 51 15.52 -11.03 -7.33
N LYS A 52 15.00 -10.60 -8.47
CA LYS A 52 15.82 -10.14 -9.59
C LYS A 52 16.33 -8.72 -9.26
N PRO A 53 17.63 -8.43 -9.37
CA PRO A 53 18.11 -7.06 -9.23
C PRO A 53 17.43 -6.19 -10.29
N MET A 54 16.77 -5.10 -9.86
CA MET A 54 16.26 -4.11 -10.79
C MET A 54 17.44 -3.35 -11.37
N THR A 55 17.85 -3.72 -12.58
CA THR A 55 18.72 -2.87 -13.40
C THR A 55 17.96 -1.58 -13.67
N LYS A 56 18.52 -0.45 -13.22
CA LYS A 56 18.00 0.89 -13.52
C LYS A 56 17.89 1.13 -15.02
#